data_AF-A0A952KW07-F1
#
_entry.id   AF-A0A952KW07-F1
#
_cell.length_a   1.000
_cell.length_b   1.000
_cell.length_c   1.000
_cell.angle_alpha   90.00
_cell.angle_beta   90.00
_cell.angle_gamma   90.00
#
_symmetry.space_group_name_H-M   'P 1'
#
loop_
_entity.id
_entity.type
_entity.pdbx_description
1 polymer ?
#
loop_
_entity_poly.entity_id
_entity_poly.type
_entity_poly.pdbx_seq_one_letter_code
_entity_poly.pdbx_strand_id
1 'polypeptide(L)'
;SAKYFSGTGVYSTSLTTPKLSAGETACLRFEAVHEIARVTFAGKPVATTWAAPYEACLHGPLPESGVLEVAVTNLWHNRRVGDAVDPATKQTKSNITLPSPDEPLLPSGLKGGVEWRIYRGQP
;
A
#
# COMPACT_ATOMS: atom_id res chain seq x y z
N SER A 1 17.76 8.07 4.58
CA SER A 1 16.45 8.49 5.12
C SER A 1 15.36 7.47 4.84
N ALA A 2 15.12 7.04 3.58
CA ALA A 2 14.04 6.11 3.23
C ALA A 2 14.15 4.70 3.84
N LYS A 3 15.36 4.15 4.01
CA LYS A 3 15.59 2.79 4.55
C LYS A 3 14.91 2.53 5.91
N TYR A 4 14.93 3.53 6.80
CA TYR A 4 14.36 3.44 8.16
C TYR A 4 13.04 4.23 8.27
N PHE A 5 12.34 4.48 7.17
CA PHE A 5 11.07 5.20 7.21
C PHE A 5 9.99 4.34 7.88
N SER A 6 9.22 4.97 8.76
CA SER A 6 7.96 4.43 9.28
C SER A 6 6.88 5.50 9.17
N GLY A 7 5.75 5.14 8.56
CA GLY A 7 4.67 6.07 8.24
C GLY A 7 4.03 5.72 6.90
N THR A 8 3.45 6.72 6.23
CA THR A 8 2.74 6.52 4.96
C THR A 8 3.57 6.99 3.77
N GLY A 9 3.86 6.08 2.83
CA GLY A 9 4.40 6.39 1.50
C GLY A 9 3.29 6.37 0.45
N VAL A 10 3.31 7.31 -0.49
CA VAL A 10 2.33 7.41 -1.58
C VAL A 10 2.98 7.02 -2.90
N TYR A 11 2.36 6.06 -3.59
CA TYR A 11 2.74 5.61 -4.92
C TYR A 11 1.66 6.07 -5.90
N SER A 12 2.06 6.54 -7.09
CA SER A 12 1.11 6.95 -8.12
C SER A 12 1.51 6.46 -9.50
N THR A 13 0.52 6.09 -10.31
CA THR A 13 0.70 5.74 -11.72
C THR A 13 -0.61 5.93 -12.48
N SER A 14 -0.53 6.10 -13.79
CA SER A 14 -1.71 6.16 -14.66
C SER A 14 -2.04 4.77 -15.19
N LEU A 15 -3.31 4.37 -15.12
CA LEU A 15 -3.78 3.10 -15.66
C LEU A 15 -4.96 3.32 -16.61
N THR A 16 -4.98 2.56 -17.70
CA THR A 16 -6.17 2.35 -18.53
C THR A 16 -7.04 1.27 -17.90
N THR A 17 -8.35 1.48 -17.88
CA THR A 17 -9.29 0.49 -17.33
C THR A 17 -9.62 -0.57 -18.38
N PRO A 18 -9.85 -1.82 -17.96
CA PRO A 18 -10.29 -2.87 -18.88
C PRO A 18 -11.73 -2.62 -19.35
N LYS A 19 -12.06 -3.09 -20.55
CA LYS A 19 -13.45 -3.17 -21.00
C LYS A 19 -14.18 -4.27 -20.24
N LEU A 20 -15.34 -3.95 -19.68
CA LEU A 20 -16.16 -4.88 -18.90
C LEU A 20 -17.46 -5.21 -19.62
N SER A 21 -17.86 -6.47 -19.55
CA SER A 21 -19.19 -6.93 -19.96
C SER A 21 -20.21 -6.69 -18.84
N ALA A 22 -21.50 -6.79 -19.16
CA ALA A 22 -22.55 -6.72 -18.14
C ALA A 22 -22.33 -7.79 -17.04
N GLY A 23 -22.34 -7.36 -15.78
CA GLY A 23 -22.13 -8.23 -14.61
C GLY A 23 -20.66 -8.52 -14.28
N GLU A 24 -19.70 -7.89 -14.97
CA GLU A 24 -18.27 -7.99 -14.63
C GLU A 24 -17.81 -6.84 -13.73
N THR A 25 -16.87 -7.13 -12.84
CA THR A 25 -16.23 -6.16 -11.93
C THR A 25 -14.72 -6.21 -12.10
N ALA A 26 -14.08 -5.05 -12.26
CA ALA A 26 -12.63 -4.94 -12.29
C ALA A 26 -12.09 -4.66 -10.88
N CYS A 27 -11.10 -5.42 -10.44
CA CYS A 27 -10.37 -5.21 -9.20
C CYS A 27 -8.88 -5.06 -9.48
N LEU A 28 -8.24 -4.10 -8.83
CA LEU A 28 -6.79 -4.02 -8.78
C LEU A 28 -6.30 -4.99 -7.71
N ARG A 29 -5.47 -5.96 -8.10
CA ARG A 29 -4.79 -6.87 -7.17
C ARG A 29 -3.34 -6.46 -7.01
N PHE A 30 -2.93 -6.27 -5.76
CA PHE A 30 -1.57 -5.92 -5.40
C PHE A 30 -0.84 -7.18 -4.92
N GLU A 31 0.37 -7.39 -5.41
CA GLU A 31 1.16 -8.58 -5.08
C GLU A 31 1.56 -8.59 -3.59
N ALA A 32 2.11 -7.48 -3.08
CA ALA A 32 2.52 -7.38 -1.69
C ALA A 32 2.36 -5.95 -1.15
N VAL A 33 1.57 -5.83 -0.08
CA VAL A 33 1.39 -4.59 0.68
C VAL A 33 1.95 -4.80 2.09
N HIS A 34 2.83 -3.91 2.53
CA HIS A 34 3.43 -3.94 3.87
C HIS A 34 3.17 -2.59 4.58
N GLU A 35 2.09 -2.42 5.34
CA GLU A 35 1.11 -3.45 5.80
C GLU A 35 -0.34 -3.17 5.38
N ILE A 36 -0.72 -1.89 5.26
CA ILE A 36 -2.07 -1.47 4.88
C ILE A 36 -2.00 -0.45 3.77
N ALA A 37 -2.89 -0.54 2.79
CA ALA A 37 -2.95 0.37 1.65
C ALA A 37 -4.33 1.01 1.51
N ARG A 38 -4.36 2.33 1.43
CA ARG A 38 -5.53 3.08 0.94
C ARG A 38 -5.38 3.29 -0.56
N VAL A 39 -6.41 2.90 -1.31
CA VAL A 39 -6.42 2.93 -2.77
C VAL A 39 -7.44 3.96 -3.25
N THR A 40 -6.96 4.86 -4.11
CA THR A 40 -7.76 5.87 -4.80
C THR A 40 -7.54 5.69 -6.30
N PHE A 41 -8.61 5.78 -7.10
CA PHE A 41 -8.50 5.74 -8.56
C PHE A 41 -9.30 6.88 -9.18
N ALA A 42 -8.69 7.60 -10.13
CA ALA A 42 -9.27 8.79 -10.74
C ALA A 42 -9.80 9.80 -9.69
N GLY A 43 -9.04 9.99 -8.60
CA GLY A 43 -9.38 10.88 -7.49
C GLY A 43 -10.51 10.39 -6.56
N LYS A 44 -11.07 9.19 -6.79
CA LYS A 44 -12.14 8.61 -5.96
C LYS A 44 -11.60 7.50 -5.06
N PRO A 45 -11.94 7.49 -3.76
CA PRO A 45 -11.60 6.38 -2.88
C PRO A 45 -12.22 5.07 -3.40
N VAL A 46 -11.43 4.00 -3.43
CA VAL A 46 -11.88 2.67 -3.89
C VAL A 46 -11.97 1.71 -2.71
N ALA A 47 -10.86 1.52 -2.00
CA ALA A 47 -10.78 0.57 -0.89
C ALA A 47 -9.66 0.94 0.10
N THR A 48 -9.72 0.34 1.28
CA THR A 48 -8.55 0.19 2.16
C THR A 48 -8.32 -1.31 2.37
N THR A 49 -7.18 -1.79 1.91
CA THR A 49 -6.83 -3.21 1.96
C THR A 49 -5.73 -3.47 2.99
N TRP A 50 -5.94 -4.44 3.87
CA TRP A 50 -5.09 -4.75 5.01
C TRP A 50 -4.82 -6.25 5.17
N ALA A 51 -5.47 -7.08 4.36
CA ALA A 51 -5.32 -8.53 4.38
C ALA A 51 -5.35 -9.08 2.95
N ALA A 52 -4.62 -10.17 2.75
CA ALA A 52 -4.62 -10.88 1.48
C ALA A 52 -5.99 -11.55 1.19
N PRO A 53 -6.42 -11.62 -0.08
CA PRO A 53 -5.80 -10.97 -1.24
C PRO A 53 -5.95 -9.44 -1.17
N TYR A 54 -4.86 -8.71 -1.42
CA TYR A 54 -4.88 -7.25 -1.38
C TYR A 54 -5.57 -6.72 -2.63
N GLU A 55 -6.88 -6.45 -2.53
CA GLU A 55 -7.69 -6.02 -3.67
C GLU A 55 -8.45 -4.72 -3.43
N ALA A 56 -8.67 -4.01 -4.53
CA ALA A 56 -9.53 -2.83 -4.61
C ALA A 56 -10.43 -2.93 -5.84
N CYS A 57 -11.71 -3.26 -5.63
CA CYS A 57 -12.69 -3.44 -6.68
C CYS A 57 -13.39 -2.13 -7.03
N LEU A 58 -13.48 -1.81 -8.32
CA LEU A 58 -14.19 -0.63 -8.80
C LEU A 58 -15.60 -1.02 -9.19
N HIS A 59 -16.57 -0.35 -8.58
CA HIS A 59 -17.99 -0.58 -8.81
C HIS A 59 -18.60 0.54 -9.65
N GLY A 60 -19.50 0.17 -10.56
CA GLY A 60 -20.21 1.11 -11.42
C GLY A 60 -19.42 1.54 -12.66
N PRO A 61 -19.82 2.65 -13.31
CA PRO A 61 -19.18 3.13 -14.53
C PRO A 61 -17.70 3.48 -14.30
N LEU A 62 -16.81 2.81 -15.03
CA LEU A 62 -15.37 3.07 -14.97
C LEU A 62 -14.99 4.18 -15.97
N PRO A 63 -14.10 5.11 -15.59
CA PRO A 63 -13.48 5.99 -16.57
C PRO A 63 -12.57 5.18 -17.50
N GLU A 64 -12.29 5.65 -18.72
CA GLU A 64 -11.38 4.96 -19.66
C GLU A 64 -9.95 4.82 -19.11
N SER A 65 -9.50 5.84 -18.37
CA SER A 65 -8.21 5.83 -17.66
C SER A 65 -8.29 6.68 -16.40
N GLY A 66 -7.33 6.53 -15.52
CA GLY A 66 -7.25 7.30 -14.29
C GLY A 66 -5.90 7.18 -13.60
N VAL A 67 -5.62 8.14 -12.72
CA VAL A 67 -4.48 8.04 -11.79
C VAL A 67 -4.87 7.10 -10.67
N LEU A 68 -4.10 6.02 -10.51
CA LEU A 68 -4.08 5.18 -9.33
C LEU A 68 -3.14 5.82 -8.30
N GLU A 69 -3.64 6.08 -7.11
CA GLU A 69 -2.84 6.43 -5.94
C GLU A 69 -2.99 5.36 -4.87
N VAL A 70 -1.86 4.91 -4.34
CA VAL A 70 -1.79 3.90 -3.28
C VAL A 70 -0.98 4.48 -2.14
N ALA A 71 -1.65 4.78 -1.03
CA ALA A 71 -1.01 5.23 0.19
C ALA A 71 -0.79 4.03 1.12
N VAL A 72 0.47 3.60 1.26
CA VAL A 72 0.85 2.42 2.06
C VAL A 72 1.45 2.87 3.39
N THR A 73 0.92 2.35 4.50
CA THR A 73 1.44 2.59 5.84
C THR A 73 2.10 1.33 6.40
N ASN A 74 3.34 1.44 6.86
CA ASN A 74 4.09 0.36 7.50
C ASN A 74 4.15 0.50 9.04
N LEU A 75 4.84 -0.45 9.69
CA LEU A 75 5.03 -0.45 11.14
C LEU A 75 6.17 0.49 11.58
N TRP A 76 6.14 0.88 12.85
CA TRP A 76 7.18 1.71 13.49
C TRP A 76 8.55 1.03 13.64
N HIS A 77 8.64 -0.29 13.43
CA HIS A 77 9.85 -1.08 13.67
C HIS A 77 11.09 -0.49 12.98
N ASN A 78 10.99 -0.25 11.66
CA ASN A 78 12.14 0.20 10.87
C ASN A 78 12.68 1.54 11.35
N ARG A 79 11.82 2.49 11.73
CA ARG A 79 12.24 3.76 12.32
C ARG A 79 12.87 3.59 13.69
N ARG A 80 12.34 2.69 14.52
CA ARG A 80 12.91 2.41 15.85
C ARG A 80 14.28 1.74 15.76
N VAL A 81 14.51 0.85 14.80
CA VAL A 81 15.85 0.31 14.49
C VAL A 81 16.78 1.44 14.04
N GLY A 82 16.34 2.31 13.14
CA GLY A 82 17.12 3.47 12.70
C GLY A 82 17.51 4.41 13.85
N ASP A 83 16.62 4.63 14.81
CA ASP A 83 16.88 5.45 16.00
C ASP A 83 17.86 4.79 16.97
N ALA A 84 17.94 3.45 16.99
CA ALA A 84 18.93 2.71 17.77
C ALA A 84 20.32 2.75 17.14
N VAL A 85 20.40 2.75 15.80
CA VAL A 85 21.66 2.86 15.04
C VAL A 85 22.31 4.23 15.22
N ASP A 86 21.52 5.31 15.17
CA ASP A 86 22.03 6.67 15.35
C ASP A 86 21.09 7.49 16.26
N PRO A 87 21.39 7.55 17.57
CA PRO A 87 20.61 8.32 18.53
C PRO A 87 20.53 9.82 18.24
N ALA A 88 21.49 10.39 17.49
CA ALA A 88 21.49 11.81 17.16
C ALA A 88 20.39 12.18 16.15
N THR A 89 19.89 11.21 15.38
CA THR A 89 18.83 11.39 14.39
C THR A 89 17.47 10.84 14.85
N LYS A 90 17.35 10.51 16.14
CA LYS A 90 16.19 9.87 16.74
C LYS A 90 14.90 10.66 16.52
N GLN A 91 13.86 9.97 16.04
CA GLN A 91 12.55 10.55 15.75
C GLN A 91 11.45 10.06 16.69
N THR A 92 11.60 8.86 17.24
CA THR A 92 10.58 8.21 18.08
C THR A 92 10.83 8.42 19.57
N LYS A 93 9.76 8.51 20.35
CA LYS A 93 9.80 8.51 21.81
C LYS A 93 8.69 7.61 22.34
N SER A 94 9.05 6.60 23.12
CA SER A 94 8.14 5.62 23.71
C SER A 94 8.74 5.09 25.01
N ASN A 95 7.89 4.56 25.90
CA ASN A 95 8.30 3.81 27.09
C ASN A 95 8.74 2.36 26.77
N ILE A 96 8.55 1.90 25.53
CA ILE A 96 9.00 0.59 25.07
C ILE A 96 10.48 0.67 24.67
N THR A 97 11.29 -0.28 25.16
CA THR A 97 12.73 -0.40 24.83
C THR A 97 12.94 -0.49 23.33
N LEU A 98 13.92 0.27 22.81
CA LEU A 98 14.27 0.23 21.39
C LEU A 98 14.76 -1.17 20.98
N PRO A 99 14.52 -1.56 19.72
CA PRO A 99 15.14 -2.75 19.13
C PRO A 99 16.67 -2.62 19.09
N SER A 100 17.35 -3.74 18.83
CA SER A 100 18.81 -3.73 18.65
C SER A 100 19.20 -2.98 17.36
N PRO A 101 20.34 -2.26 17.30
CA PRO A 101 20.78 -1.56 16.09
C PRO A 101 21.01 -2.46 14.88
N ASP A 102 21.30 -3.75 15.11
CA ASP A 102 21.56 -4.77 14.09
C ASP A 102 20.33 -5.65 13.76
N GLU A 103 19.18 -5.37 14.38
CA GLU A 103 17.95 -6.12 14.11
C GLU A 103 17.51 -5.94 12.64
N PRO A 104 17.07 -7.02 11.95
CA PRO A 104 16.66 -6.92 10.56
C PRO A 104 15.46 -5.98 10.38
N LEU A 105 15.47 -5.27 9.26
CA LEU A 105 14.34 -4.44 8.86
C LEU A 105 13.21 -5.31 8.33
N LEU A 106 11.98 -4.92 8.68
CA LEU A 106 10.79 -5.51 8.10
C LEU A 106 10.63 -5.02 6.65
N PRO A 107 10.07 -5.85 5.76
CA PRO A 107 9.53 -5.39 4.49
C PRO A 107 8.60 -4.18 4.70
N SER A 108 8.62 -3.22 3.77
CA SER A 108 7.79 -2.01 3.87
C SER A 108 7.40 -1.49 2.50
N GLY A 109 6.22 -0.87 2.42
CA GLY A 109 5.72 -0.21 1.22
C GLY A 109 4.99 -1.14 0.27
N LEU A 110 4.82 -0.69 -0.97
CA LEU A 110 4.24 -1.48 -2.05
C LEU A 110 5.34 -2.26 -2.77
N LYS A 111 5.22 -3.59 -2.81
CA LYS A 111 6.17 -4.47 -3.48
C LYS A 111 5.47 -5.31 -4.54
N GLY A 112 6.24 -5.69 -5.56
CA GLY A 112 5.73 -6.48 -6.67
C GLY A 112 4.85 -5.68 -7.64
N GLY A 113 4.06 -6.40 -8.43
CA GLY A 113 3.17 -5.83 -9.43
C GLY A 113 1.80 -5.41 -8.91
N VAL A 114 1.09 -4.65 -9.75
CA VAL A 114 -0.35 -4.45 -9.67
C VAL A 114 -0.96 -4.89 -10.98
N GLU A 115 -2.06 -5.65 -10.92
CA GLU A 115 -2.73 -6.19 -12.09
C GLU A 115 -4.24 -6.05 -11.99
N TRP A 116 -4.90 -5.99 -13.15
CA TRP A 116 -6.35 -6.06 -13.23
C TRP A 116 -6.81 -7.52 -13.08
N ARG A 117 -7.77 -7.75 -12.18
CA ARG A 117 -8.54 -8.98 -12.05
C ARG A 117 -9.99 -8.68 -12.41
N ILE A 118 -10.56 -9.49 -13.32
CA ILE A 118 -11.95 -9.35 -13.75
C ILE A 118 -12.75 -10.51 -13.16
N TYR A 119 -13.77 -10.19 -12.37
CA TYR A 119 -14.69 -11.15 -11.79
C TYR A 119 -16.06 -11.04 -12.46
N ARG A 120 -16.80 -12.15 -12.56
CA ARG A 120 -18.18 -12.20 -13.04
C ARG A 120 -19.11 -12.48 -11.87
N GLY A 121 -20.11 -11.63 -11.64
CA GLY A 121 -20.88 -11.60 -10.39
C GLY A 121 -20.20 -10.75 -9.32
N GLN A 122 -20.85 -10.57 -8.16
CA GLN A 122 -20.16 -10.01 -7.00
C GLN A 122 -19.10 -11.01 -6.51
N PRO A 123 -17.81 -10.62 -6.41
CA PRO A 123 -16.86 -11.39 -5.62
C PRO A 123 -17.22 -11.39 -4.13
#